data_AF-V5SII0-F1
#
_entry.id   AF-V5SII0-F1
#
_cell.length_a   1.000
_cell.length_b   1.000
_cell.length_c   1.000
_cell.angle_alpha   90.00
_cell.angle_beta   90.00
_cell.angle_gamma   90.00
#
_symmetry.space_group_name_H-M   'P 1'
#
loop_
_entity.id
_entity.type
_entity.pdbx_description
1 polymer ?
#
loop_
_entity_poly.entity_id
_entity_poly.type
_entity_poly.pdbx_seq_one_letter_code
_entity_poly.pdbx_strand_id
1 'polypeptide(L)'
;MLKVAVDYVLKPIIGVIVGQIFLALCRWKGWQPEQVLGELLMTSPSPEAVQVIYWALSLLMAIGVWAFLSRWPKIRLWLFGTKKPTSGPAQNQHADGPDMTIRDLFFYLDTDVMDEPRWLAVGQVVRDHMALGRLRCWGRPVRDDEWVEDLVGNPVRPAPDKISKTYWQRAQFTYLFLSDDPIAGAAPHTSPDLNSGLPVYRDLKVSKAQAMSLDWSDIPKFRAKNEVYFADRRDREGEE
;
A
#
# COMPACT_ATOMS: atom_id res chain seq x y z
N MET A 1 2.42 20.40 -6.10
CA MET A 1 1.10 21.07 -6.01
C MET A 1 0.17 20.45 -4.96
N LEU A 2 0.12 19.13 -4.78
CA LEU A 2 -0.75 18.46 -3.79
C LEU A 2 -0.56 18.93 -2.34
N LYS A 3 0.69 19.18 -1.92
CA LYS A 3 1.02 19.64 -0.56
C LYS A 3 0.46 21.05 -0.25
N VAL A 4 0.42 21.92 -1.26
CA VAL A 4 -0.11 23.29 -1.17
C VAL A 4 -1.64 23.26 -1.07
N ALA A 5 -2.31 22.37 -1.82
CA ALA A 5 -3.76 22.22 -1.73
C ALA A 5 -4.21 21.71 -0.35
N VAL A 6 -3.49 20.75 0.24
CA VAL A 6 -3.80 20.23 1.58
C VAL A 6 -3.57 21.29 2.67
N ASP A 7 -2.48 22.05 2.58
CA ASP A 7 -2.15 23.02 3.63
C ASP A 7 -3.02 24.28 3.58
N TYR A 8 -3.40 24.76 2.40
CA TYR A 8 -4.12 26.03 2.25
C TYR A 8 -5.64 25.89 2.09
N VAL A 9 -6.15 24.72 1.69
CA VAL A 9 -7.60 24.52 1.47
C VAL A 9 -8.18 23.57 2.52
N LEU A 10 -7.51 22.45 2.79
CA LEU A 10 -8.10 21.41 3.63
C LEU A 10 -8.07 21.77 5.13
N LYS A 11 -6.96 22.33 5.62
CA LYS A 11 -6.81 22.75 7.03
C LYS A 11 -7.86 23.78 7.49
N PRO A 12 -8.12 24.89 6.76
CA PRO A 12 -9.14 25.84 7.18
C PRO A 12 -10.56 25.25 7.13
N ILE A 13 -10.86 24.40 6.14
CA ILE A 13 -12.17 23.70 6.06
C ILE A 13 -12.37 22.80 7.28
N ILE A 14 -11.36 22.03 7.67
CA ILE A 14 -11.41 21.20 8.87
C ILE A 14 -11.61 22.08 10.12
N GLY A 15 -10.93 23.22 10.21
CA GLY A 15 -11.10 24.18 11.30
C GLY A 15 -12.53 24.71 11.42
N VAL A 16 -13.16 25.06 10.30
CA VAL A 16 -14.55 25.51 10.25
C VAL A 16 -15.52 24.40 10.68
N ILE A 17 -15.33 23.18 10.19
CA ILE A 17 -16.18 22.03 10.55
C ILE A 17 -16.08 21.73 12.04
N VAL A 18 -14.87 21.70 12.60
CA VAL A 18 -14.64 21.48 14.04
C VAL A 18 -15.27 22.62 14.86
N GLY A 19 -15.14 23.87 14.43
CA GLY A 19 -15.76 25.02 15.09
C GLY A 19 -17.29 24.94 15.10
N GLN A 20 -17.91 24.54 13.98
CA GLN A 20 -19.36 24.38 13.89
C GLN A 20 -19.88 23.23 14.77
N ILE A 21 -19.17 22.09 14.80
CA ILE A 21 -19.50 20.97 15.69
C ILE A 21 -19.40 21.39 17.16
N PHE A 22 -18.36 22.15 17.52
CA PHE A 22 -18.20 22.67 18.88
C PHE A 22 -19.36 23.59 19.27
N LEU A 23 -19.71 24.57 18.42
CA LEU A 23 -20.85 25.46 18.68
C LEU A 23 -22.17 24.70 18.81
N ALA A 24 -22.39 23.69 17.97
CA ALA A 24 -23.57 22.83 18.05
C ALA A 24 -23.64 22.05 19.39
N LEU A 25 -22.51 21.54 19.87
CA LEU A 25 -22.40 20.86 21.17
C LEU A 25 -22.66 21.81 22.34
N CYS A 26 -22.15 23.04 22.29
CA CYS A 26 -22.41 24.07 23.30
C CYS A 26 -23.92 24.38 23.36
N ARG A 27 -24.55 24.62 22.21
CA ARG A 27 -25.99 24.90 22.11
C ARG A 27 -26.84 23.74 22.63
N TRP A 28 -26.45 22.50 22.31
CA TRP A 28 -27.16 21.31 22.81
C TRP A 28 -27.11 21.19 24.34
N LYS A 29 -26.04 21.66 24.98
CA LYS A 29 -25.91 21.75 26.44
C LYS A 29 -26.56 23.00 27.06
N GLY A 30 -27.27 23.79 26.26
CA GLY A 30 -27.92 25.03 26.68
C GLY A 30 -26.96 26.20 26.87
N TRP A 31 -25.70 26.06 26.47
CA TRP A 31 -24.69 27.13 26.55
C TRP A 31 -24.59 27.85 25.21
N GLN A 32 -24.78 29.18 25.21
CA GLN A 32 -24.75 30.03 24.02
C GLN A 32 -23.47 30.89 24.03
N PRO A 33 -22.32 30.33 23.60
CA PRO A 33 -21.05 31.04 23.66
C PRO A 33 -21.03 32.33 22.85
N GLU A 34 -21.87 32.44 21.82
CA GLU A 34 -21.99 33.66 20.99
C GLU A 34 -22.61 34.83 21.76
N GLN A 35 -23.56 34.56 22.66
CA GLN A 35 -24.16 35.59 23.51
C GLN A 35 -23.17 36.08 24.56
N VAL A 36 -22.47 35.15 25.21
CA VAL A 36 -21.42 35.46 26.20
C VAL A 36 -20.28 36.24 25.57
N LEU A 37 -19.86 35.86 24.35
CA LEU A 37 -18.82 36.57 23.62
C LEU A 37 -19.28 37.95 23.17
N GLY A 38 -20.53 38.09 22.70
CA GLY A 38 -21.12 39.39 22.34
C GLY A 38 -21.21 40.35 23.52
N GLU A 39 -21.61 39.84 24.69
CA GLU A 39 -21.72 40.61 25.93
C GLU A 39 -20.33 41.01 26.47
N LEU A 40 -19.33 40.14 26.36
CA LEU A 40 -17.93 40.46 26.69
C LEU A 40 -17.29 41.48 25.72
N LEU A 41 -17.58 41.39 24.43
CA LEU A 41 -17.06 42.33 23.43
C LEU A 41 -17.68 43.72 23.57
N MET A 42 -18.94 43.82 24.02
CA MET A 42 -19.58 45.10 24.30
C MET A 42 -19.14 45.74 25.62
N THR A 43 -18.60 44.96 26.56
CA THR A 43 -18.16 45.45 27.88
C THR A 43 -16.65 45.67 28.00
N SER A 44 -15.85 45.23 27.03
CA SER A 44 -14.38 45.38 27.04
C SER A 44 -13.88 46.35 25.96
N PRO A 45 -13.58 47.61 26.30
CA PRO A 45 -13.18 48.62 25.32
C PRO A 45 -11.68 48.58 24.95
N SER A 46 -10.85 47.79 25.62
CA SER A 46 -9.40 47.75 25.37
C SER A 46 -8.97 46.55 24.51
N PRO A 47 -8.15 46.77 23.46
CA PRO A 47 -7.63 45.69 22.61
C PRO A 47 -6.91 44.58 23.39
N GLU A 48 -6.28 44.93 24.50
CA GLU A 48 -5.57 44.01 25.39
C GLU A 48 -6.53 43.04 26.10
N ALA A 49 -7.71 43.50 26.52
CA ALA A 49 -8.71 42.64 27.15
C ALA A 49 -9.26 41.61 26.14
N VAL A 50 -9.54 42.02 24.90
CA VAL A 50 -9.97 41.13 23.83
C VAL A 50 -8.92 40.05 23.56
N GLN A 51 -7.64 40.41 23.57
CA GLN A 51 -6.55 39.46 23.36
C GLN A 51 -6.45 38.45 24.51
N VAL A 52 -6.61 38.88 25.76
CA VAL A 52 -6.63 37.99 26.93
C VAL A 52 -7.80 37.01 26.87
N ILE A 53 -9.00 37.48 26.48
CA ILE A 53 -10.19 36.63 26.32
C ILE A 53 -9.95 35.58 25.23
N TYR A 54 -9.34 35.98 24.10
CA TYR A 54 -9.01 35.06 23.02
C TYR A 54 -8.03 33.96 23.46
N TRP A 55 -6.99 34.33 24.22
CA TRP A 55 -6.05 33.36 24.80
C TRP A 55 -6.73 32.41 25.78
N ALA A 56 -7.61 32.92 26.64
CA ALA A 56 -8.36 32.10 27.60
C ALA A 56 -9.28 31.08 26.90
N LEU A 57 -10.00 31.50 25.85
CA LEU A 57 -10.85 30.62 25.05
C LEU A 57 -10.03 29.57 24.29
N SER A 58 -8.89 29.98 23.72
CA SER A 58 -7.97 29.08 23.02
C SER A 58 -7.39 28.00 23.96
N LEU A 59 -7.05 28.39 25.18
CA LEU A 59 -6.57 27.48 26.21
C LEU A 59 -7.66 26.46 26.61
N LEU A 60 -8.89 26.94 26.86
CA LEU A 60 -10.03 26.07 27.19
C LEU A 60 -10.33 25.06 26.07
N MET A 61 -10.28 25.50 24.81
CA MET A 61 -10.40 24.64 23.64
C MET A 61 -9.29 23.58 23.59
N ALA A 62 -8.04 23.97 23.83
CA ALA A 62 -6.91 23.05 23.84
C ALA A 62 -7.05 21.98 24.94
N ILE A 63 -7.50 22.38 26.13
CA ILE A 63 -7.77 21.45 27.25
C ILE A 63 -8.92 20.50 26.89
N GLY A 64 -10.00 21.00 26.29
CA GLY A 64 -11.13 20.19 25.83
C GLY A 64 -10.73 19.16 24.78
N VAL A 65 -9.95 19.56 23.78
CA VAL A 65 -9.39 18.65 22.75
C VAL A 65 -8.47 17.62 23.39
N TRP A 66 -7.59 18.03 24.30
CA TRP A 66 -6.70 17.11 25.01
C TRP A 66 -7.46 16.07 25.84
N ALA A 67 -8.48 16.50 26.60
CA ALA A 67 -9.33 15.62 27.39
C ALA A 67 -10.11 14.62 26.49
N PHE A 68 -10.66 15.11 25.37
CA PHE A 68 -11.36 14.28 24.38
C PHE A 68 -10.43 13.22 23.76
N LEU A 69 -9.23 13.63 23.33
CA LEU A 69 -8.22 12.73 22.76
C LEU A 69 -7.66 11.74 23.79
N SER A 70 -7.58 12.11 25.06
CA SER A 70 -7.13 11.21 26.14
C SER A 70 -8.12 10.08 26.42
N ARG A 71 -9.41 10.29 26.12
CA ARG A 71 -10.49 9.30 26.34
C ARG A 71 -10.66 8.31 25.18
N TRP A 72 -9.97 8.54 24.06
CA TRP A 72 -10.01 7.70 22.85
C TRP A 72 -8.58 7.31 22.42
N PRO A 73 -7.95 6.31 23.06
CA PRO A 73 -6.53 5.99 22.87
C PRO A 73 -6.17 5.60 21.42
N LYS A 74 -7.12 5.07 20.65
CA LYS A 74 -6.95 4.74 19.22
C LYS A 74 -6.79 5.98 18.33
N ILE A 75 -7.48 7.07 18.63
CA ILE A 75 -7.40 8.35 17.88
C ILE A 75 -6.09 9.07 18.22
N ARG A 76 -5.60 8.94 19.46
CA ARG A 76 -4.30 9.48 19.89
C ARG A 76 -3.12 8.83 19.15
N LEU A 77 -3.21 7.53 18.86
CA LEU A 77 -2.23 6.80 18.04
C LEU A 77 -2.24 7.24 16.57
N TRP A 78 -3.40 7.65 16.04
CA TRP A 78 -3.56 8.12 14.67
C TRP A 78 -3.09 9.58 14.48
N LEU A 79 -3.37 10.47 15.44
CA LEU A 79 -3.02 11.92 15.34
C LEU A 79 -1.60 12.26 15.82
N PHE A 80 -1.09 11.57 16.83
CA PHE A 80 0.22 11.86 17.46
C PHE A 80 1.17 10.67 17.41
N GLY A 81 0.86 9.65 16.62
CA GLY A 81 1.77 8.56 16.33
C GLY A 81 2.97 9.05 15.54
N THR A 82 3.96 9.62 16.24
CA THR A 82 5.32 9.66 15.72
C THR A 82 5.69 8.22 15.41
N LYS A 83 5.89 7.89 14.13
CA LYS A 83 6.57 6.67 13.74
C LYS A 83 7.90 6.67 14.51
N LYS A 84 8.00 5.89 15.59
CA LYS A 84 9.28 5.67 16.25
C LYS A 84 10.20 5.03 15.21
N PRO A 85 11.42 5.55 15.00
CA PRO A 85 12.40 4.82 14.22
C PRO A 85 12.69 3.50 14.93
N THR A 86 12.54 2.42 14.17
CA THR A 86 12.82 1.05 14.56
C THR A 86 14.29 0.92 14.95
N SER A 87 14.58 0.78 16.24
CA SER A 87 15.89 0.29 16.69
C SER A 87 15.75 -0.39 18.05
N GLY A 88 15.51 -1.70 18.01
CA GLY A 88 15.60 -2.63 19.12
C GLY A 88 15.59 -4.05 18.56
N PRO A 89 16.65 -4.86 18.77
CA PRO A 89 16.78 -6.16 18.14
C PRO A 89 15.90 -7.16 18.89
N ALA A 90 14.69 -7.38 18.38
CA ALA A 90 13.91 -8.59 18.67
C ALA A 90 13.94 -9.47 17.41
N GLN A 91 15.07 -10.15 17.31
CA GLN A 91 15.37 -11.27 16.44
C GLN A 91 14.29 -12.37 16.65
N ASN A 92 13.81 -12.96 15.55
CA ASN A 92 13.09 -14.25 15.45
C ASN A 92 11.53 -14.31 15.47
N GLN A 93 10.81 -13.59 14.59
CA GLN A 93 9.41 -13.98 14.23
C GLN A 93 8.97 -13.80 12.75
N HIS A 94 9.86 -13.52 11.77
CA HIS A 94 9.45 -13.36 10.35
C HIS A 94 10.27 -14.18 9.34
N ALA A 95 10.60 -15.44 9.62
CA ALA A 95 11.29 -16.27 8.62
C ALA A 95 10.35 -16.78 7.49
N ASP A 96 9.02 -16.71 7.67
CA ASP A 96 8.07 -17.51 6.90
C ASP A 96 6.93 -16.73 6.22
N GLY A 97 6.93 -15.40 6.30
CA GLY A 97 5.86 -14.55 5.73
C GLY A 97 6.12 -14.08 4.28
N PRO A 98 5.12 -13.47 3.61
CA PRO A 98 5.26 -12.88 2.28
C PRO A 98 5.96 -11.51 2.34
N ASP A 99 7.28 -11.50 2.25
CA ASP A 99 8.14 -10.31 2.44
C ASP A 99 8.92 -9.88 1.17
N MET A 100 8.86 -10.64 0.08
CA MET A 100 9.45 -10.27 -1.21
C MET A 100 8.38 -10.31 -2.31
N THR A 101 8.31 -9.30 -3.17
CA THR A 101 7.39 -9.33 -4.31
C THR A 101 7.88 -10.28 -5.39
N ILE A 102 6.98 -10.84 -6.20
CA ILE A 102 7.39 -11.69 -7.32
C ILE A 102 8.29 -10.94 -8.31
N ARG A 103 8.07 -9.63 -8.49
CA ARG A 103 8.91 -8.76 -9.33
C ARG A 103 10.33 -8.70 -8.78
N ASP A 104 10.48 -8.42 -7.48
CA ASP A 104 11.81 -8.36 -6.84
C ASP A 104 12.55 -9.69 -6.93
N LEU A 105 11.84 -10.82 -6.83
CA LEU A 105 12.44 -12.14 -7.03
C LEU A 105 13.00 -12.28 -8.45
N PHE A 106 12.23 -11.91 -9.47
CA PHE A 106 12.68 -12.01 -10.87
C PHE A 106 13.95 -11.19 -11.12
N PHE A 107 13.99 -9.93 -10.64
CA PHE A 107 15.18 -9.08 -10.75
C PHE A 107 16.35 -9.53 -9.88
N TYR A 108 16.10 -10.21 -8.77
CA TYR A 108 17.15 -10.83 -7.96
C TYR A 108 17.81 -12.01 -8.69
N LEU A 109 17.02 -12.79 -9.44
CA LEU A 109 17.52 -13.95 -10.18
C LEU A 109 18.23 -13.56 -11.48
N ASP A 110 17.73 -12.54 -12.17
CA ASP A 110 18.33 -12.01 -13.39
C ASP A 110 18.10 -10.49 -13.48
N THR A 111 19.17 -9.70 -13.52
CA THR A 111 19.07 -8.24 -13.59
C THR A 111 18.49 -7.73 -14.90
N ASP A 112 18.62 -8.51 -15.98
CA ASP A 112 18.10 -8.15 -17.31
C ASP A 112 16.95 -9.09 -17.72
N VAL A 113 16.16 -9.52 -16.74
CA VAL A 113 14.99 -10.39 -16.94
C VAL A 113 13.95 -9.84 -17.92
N MET A 114 14.00 -8.54 -18.21
CA MET A 114 13.13 -7.84 -19.15
C MET A 114 13.38 -8.21 -20.62
N ASP A 115 14.49 -8.87 -20.96
CA ASP A 115 14.77 -9.32 -22.32
C ASP A 115 14.08 -10.66 -22.59
N GLU A 116 13.32 -10.77 -23.67
CA GLU A 116 12.82 -12.07 -24.13
C GLU A 116 14.00 -12.91 -24.69
N PRO A 117 14.15 -14.21 -24.35
CA PRO A 117 13.23 -15.09 -23.61
C PRO A 117 13.55 -15.28 -22.11
N ARG A 118 14.30 -14.38 -21.48
CA ARG A 118 14.83 -14.55 -20.12
C ARG A 118 13.73 -14.66 -19.07
N TRP A 119 12.70 -13.81 -19.11
CA TRP A 119 11.58 -13.91 -18.17
C TRP A 119 10.85 -15.25 -18.23
N LEU A 120 10.80 -15.92 -19.41
CA LEU A 120 10.10 -17.19 -19.56
C LEU A 120 10.89 -18.30 -18.86
N ALA A 121 12.22 -18.30 -19.05
CA ALA A 121 13.10 -19.26 -18.41
C ALA A 121 13.13 -19.09 -16.89
N VAL A 122 13.27 -17.85 -16.41
CA VAL A 122 13.19 -17.54 -14.96
C VAL A 122 11.82 -17.93 -14.40
N GLY A 123 10.74 -17.57 -15.10
CA GLY A 123 9.38 -17.89 -14.68
C GLY A 123 9.11 -19.39 -14.58
N GLN A 124 9.63 -20.18 -15.52
CA GLN A 124 9.53 -21.63 -15.48
C GLN A 124 10.18 -22.21 -14.21
N VAL A 125 11.43 -21.84 -13.94
CA VAL A 125 12.17 -22.33 -12.76
C VAL A 125 11.47 -21.91 -11.47
N VAL A 126 11.10 -20.63 -11.34
CA VAL A 126 10.37 -20.13 -10.17
C VAL A 126 9.07 -20.90 -9.95
N ARG A 127 8.30 -21.16 -11.02
CA ARG A 127 7.07 -21.94 -10.95
C ARG A 127 7.35 -23.38 -10.50
N ASP A 128 8.40 -24.02 -10.99
CA ASP A 128 8.76 -25.39 -10.60
C ASP A 128 9.09 -25.47 -9.10
N HIS A 129 9.82 -24.50 -8.55
CA HIS A 129 10.05 -24.41 -7.11
C HIS A 129 8.74 -24.23 -6.32
N MET A 130 7.78 -23.46 -6.84
CA MET A 130 6.46 -23.31 -6.19
C MET A 130 5.61 -24.59 -6.29
N ALA A 131 5.61 -25.27 -7.45
CA ALA A 131 4.88 -26.51 -7.68
C ALA A 131 5.43 -27.67 -6.84
N LEU A 132 6.74 -27.72 -6.64
CA LEU A 132 7.42 -28.67 -5.75
C LEU A 132 7.23 -28.33 -4.26
N GLY A 133 6.70 -27.14 -3.94
CA GLY A 133 6.54 -26.66 -2.57
C GLY A 133 7.85 -26.22 -1.90
N ARG A 134 8.91 -26.04 -2.69
CA ARG A 134 10.22 -25.51 -2.24
C ARG A 134 10.15 -24.01 -1.97
N LEU A 135 9.31 -23.29 -2.73
CA LEU A 135 9.04 -21.87 -2.55
C LEU A 135 7.55 -21.67 -2.21
N ARG A 136 7.26 -21.04 -1.07
CA ARG A 136 5.88 -20.62 -0.76
C ARG A 136 5.55 -19.32 -1.48
N CYS A 137 4.33 -19.27 -2.01
CA CYS A 137 3.80 -18.09 -2.68
C CYS A 137 2.46 -17.69 -2.05
N TRP A 138 2.23 -16.39 -1.99
CA TRP A 138 1.00 -15.76 -1.53
C TRP A 138 0.51 -14.81 -2.61
N GLY A 139 -0.80 -14.62 -2.70
CA GLY A 139 -1.39 -13.67 -3.63
C GLY A 139 -2.80 -13.28 -3.22
N ARG A 140 -3.35 -12.27 -3.88
CA ARG A 140 -4.75 -11.87 -3.71
C ARG A 140 -5.55 -12.42 -4.88
N PRO A 141 -6.64 -13.16 -4.64
CA PRO A 141 -7.50 -13.59 -5.72
C PRO A 141 -8.13 -12.36 -6.39
N VAL A 142 -8.05 -12.29 -7.71
CA VAL A 142 -8.76 -11.28 -8.50
C VAL A 142 -10.24 -11.65 -8.45
N ARG A 143 -11.06 -10.73 -7.94
CA ARG A 143 -12.51 -10.91 -7.90
C ARG A 143 -13.19 -9.75 -8.62
N ASP A 144 -14.29 -10.03 -9.29
CA ASP A 144 -15.08 -9.01 -9.99
C ASP A 144 -15.69 -7.98 -9.00
N ASP A 145 -15.77 -8.32 -7.71
CA ASP A 145 -16.38 -7.53 -6.64
C ASP A 145 -15.36 -6.77 -5.76
N GLU A 146 -14.08 -6.65 -6.16
CA GLU A 146 -12.99 -6.11 -5.32
C GLU A 146 -13.06 -4.61 -4.95
N TRP A 147 -14.20 -3.96 -5.22
CA TRP A 147 -14.52 -2.61 -4.73
C TRP A 147 -15.38 -2.65 -3.47
N VAL A 148 -15.09 -3.58 -2.55
CA VAL A 148 -15.68 -3.52 -1.21
C VAL A 148 -15.02 -2.36 -0.46
N GLU A 149 -15.70 -1.24 -0.44
CA GLU A 149 -15.34 -0.09 0.38
C GLU A 149 -15.60 -0.41 1.86
N ASP A 150 -14.73 0.05 2.76
CA ASP A 150 -15.00 0.02 4.20
C ASP A 150 -16.16 0.98 4.53
N LEU A 151 -16.58 0.98 5.80
CA LEU A 151 -17.61 1.89 6.31
C LEU A 151 -17.27 3.40 6.12
N VAL A 152 -16.09 3.73 5.59
CA VAL A 152 -15.56 5.07 5.37
C VAL A 152 -15.21 5.31 3.89
N GLY A 153 -15.54 4.39 2.97
CA GLY A 153 -15.28 4.55 1.54
C GLY A 153 -13.86 4.17 1.10
N ASN A 154 -13.02 3.58 1.96
CA ASN A 154 -11.69 3.14 1.54
C ASN A 154 -11.75 1.73 0.96
N PRO A 155 -11.06 1.44 -0.16
CA PRO A 155 -11.00 0.09 -0.70
C PRO A 155 -10.35 -0.87 0.30
N VAL A 156 -11.13 -1.83 0.80
CA VAL A 156 -10.62 -2.90 1.69
C VAL A 156 -9.92 -3.92 0.84
N ARG A 157 -8.59 -3.86 0.79
CA ARG A 157 -7.80 -4.89 0.11
C ARG A 157 -7.52 -6.08 1.05
N PRO A 158 -8.07 -7.28 0.81
CA PRO A 158 -7.92 -8.44 1.70
C PRO A 158 -6.47 -8.95 1.70
N ALA A 159 -5.91 -9.26 2.88
CA ALA A 159 -4.52 -9.69 2.99
C ALA A 159 -4.18 -10.85 2.02
N PRO A 160 -2.95 -10.93 1.49
CA PRO A 160 -2.57 -12.00 0.58
C PRO A 160 -2.69 -13.38 1.25
N ASP A 161 -3.34 -14.31 0.57
CA ASP A 161 -3.52 -15.68 1.04
C ASP A 161 -2.45 -16.59 0.45
N LYS A 162 -2.09 -17.64 1.20
CA LYS A 162 -1.13 -18.64 0.74
C LYS A 162 -1.72 -19.44 -0.42
N ILE A 163 -1.01 -19.50 -1.53
CA ILE A 163 -1.41 -20.24 -2.73
C ILE A 163 -0.95 -21.70 -2.60
N SER A 164 -1.83 -22.65 -2.91
CA SER A 164 -1.50 -24.08 -2.89
C SER A 164 -0.38 -24.42 -3.88
N LYS A 165 0.52 -25.34 -3.53
CA LYS A 165 1.55 -25.84 -4.48
C LYS A 165 0.93 -26.49 -5.73
N THR A 166 -0.23 -27.12 -5.61
CA THR A 166 -0.93 -27.76 -6.74
C THR A 166 -1.50 -26.76 -7.74
N TYR A 167 -1.71 -25.51 -7.33
CA TYR A 167 -2.14 -24.43 -8.23
C TYR A 167 -1.11 -24.20 -9.34
N TRP A 168 0.17 -24.19 -8.98
CA TRP A 168 1.29 -23.91 -9.89
C TRP A 168 1.52 -25.00 -10.95
N GLN A 169 0.88 -26.16 -10.82
CA GLN A 169 0.90 -27.20 -11.86
C GLN A 169 0.03 -26.85 -13.07
N ARG A 170 -0.94 -25.95 -12.89
CA ARG A 170 -1.96 -25.58 -13.90
C ARG A 170 -2.05 -24.09 -14.16
N ALA A 171 -1.15 -23.31 -13.57
CA ALA A 171 -1.09 -21.87 -13.70
C ALA A 171 0.22 -21.44 -14.38
N GLN A 172 0.13 -20.34 -15.13
CA GLN A 172 1.27 -19.66 -15.72
C GLN A 172 1.36 -18.24 -15.19
N PHE A 173 2.55 -17.64 -15.25
CA PHE A 173 2.68 -16.20 -15.05
C PHE A 173 2.19 -15.44 -16.28
N THR A 174 1.54 -14.30 -16.07
CA THR A 174 1.21 -13.35 -17.15
C THR A 174 2.34 -12.36 -17.41
N TYR A 175 3.34 -12.30 -16.51
CA TYR A 175 4.50 -11.40 -16.52
C TYR A 175 4.16 -9.91 -16.49
N LEU A 176 2.89 -9.52 -16.36
CA LEU A 176 2.47 -8.11 -16.28
C LEU A 176 3.05 -7.39 -15.06
N PHE A 177 3.43 -8.14 -14.01
CA PHE A 177 4.14 -7.60 -12.85
C PHE A 177 5.56 -7.11 -13.15
N LEU A 178 6.11 -7.41 -14.33
CA LEU A 178 7.39 -6.88 -14.82
C LEU A 178 7.24 -5.54 -15.56
N SER A 179 6.02 -5.19 -16.00
CA SER A 179 5.76 -3.91 -16.66
C SER A 179 5.92 -2.74 -15.69
N ASP A 180 6.48 -1.62 -16.17
CA ASP A 180 6.55 -0.37 -15.40
C ASP A 180 5.24 0.44 -15.48
N ASP A 181 4.26 -0.01 -16.27
CA ASP A 181 2.97 0.63 -16.39
C ASP A 181 2.17 0.51 -15.08
N PRO A 182 1.74 1.64 -14.45
CA PRO A 182 0.90 1.63 -13.27
C PRO A 182 -0.40 0.83 -13.43
N ILE A 183 -0.96 0.78 -14.64
CA ILE A 183 -2.18 0.04 -14.96
C ILE A 183 -1.90 -1.47 -14.96
N ALA A 184 -0.74 -1.88 -15.47
CA ALA A 184 -0.32 -3.28 -15.46
C ALA A 184 -0.09 -3.81 -14.02
N GLY A 185 0.26 -2.93 -13.08
CA GLY A 185 0.37 -3.28 -11.66
C GLY A 185 -0.96 -3.71 -11.00
N ALA A 186 -2.11 -3.41 -11.61
CA ALA A 186 -3.42 -3.88 -11.15
C ALA A 186 -3.88 -5.17 -11.84
N ALA A 187 -3.19 -5.58 -12.90
CA ALA A 187 -3.56 -6.72 -13.72
C ALA A 187 -3.29 -8.07 -13.02
N PRO A 188 -3.95 -9.15 -13.45
CA PRO A 188 -3.60 -10.51 -13.06
C PRO A 188 -2.10 -10.81 -13.22
N HIS A 189 -1.49 -11.45 -12.22
CA HIS A 189 -0.12 -11.97 -12.30
C HIS A 189 -0.08 -13.43 -12.76
N THR A 190 -1.22 -14.13 -12.72
CA THR A 190 -1.33 -15.54 -13.09
C THR A 190 -2.45 -15.78 -14.08
N SER A 191 -2.28 -16.77 -14.96
CA SER A 191 -3.31 -17.29 -15.86
C SER A 191 -3.41 -18.80 -15.69
N PRO A 192 -4.43 -19.33 -14.97
CA PRO A 192 -4.69 -20.76 -14.92
C PRO A 192 -5.34 -21.27 -16.22
N ASP A 193 -5.35 -22.59 -16.44
CA ASP A 193 -6.05 -23.19 -17.58
C ASP A 193 -7.53 -22.76 -17.59
N LEU A 194 -8.06 -22.41 -18.77
CA LEU A 194 -9.43 -21.91 -18.96
C LEU A 194 -10.52 -22.80 -18.35
N ASN A 195 -10.30 -24.13 -18.29
CA ASN A 195 -11.28 -25.11 -17.81
C ASN A 195 -11.00 -25.59 -16.38
N SER A 196 -10.04 -24.99 -15.67
CA SER A 196 -9.64 -25.44 -14.34
C SER A 196 -10.57 -24.97 -13.22
N GLY A 197 -11.31 -23.88 -13.44
CA GLY A 197 -12.07 -23.19 -12.39
C GLY A 197 -11.19 -22.60 -11.29
N LEU A 198 -9.87 -22.55 -11.48
CA LEU A 198 -8.94 -22.04 -10.49
C LEU A 198 -8.98 -20.50 -10.46
N PRO A 199 -8.83 -19.88 -9.28
CA PRO A 199 -8.82 -18.44 -9.16
C PRO A 199 -7.58 -17.84 -9.82
N VAL A 200 -7.72 -16.63 -10.34
CA VAL A 200 -6.62 -15.80 -10.82
C VAL A 200 -6.06 -15.00 -9.64
N TYR A 201 -4.73 -14.83 -9.56
CA TYR A 201 -4.08 -14.07 -8.50
C TYR A 201 -3.33 -12.84 -9.01
N ARG A 202 -3.27 -11.82 -8.16
CA ARG A 202 -2.43 -10.62 -8.27
C ARG A 202 -1.62 -10.39 -7.00
N ASP A 203 -0.77 -9.36 -6.98
CA ASP A 203 0.06 -8.99 -5.82
C ASP A 203 0.89 -10.17 -5.27
N LEU A 204 1.42 -10.99 -6.17
CA LEU A 204 2.18 -12.18 -5.77
C LEU A 204 3.40 -11.81 -4.92
N LYS A 205 3.54 -12.54 -3.82
CA LYS A 205 4.66 -12.42 -2.88
C LYS A 205 5.19 -13.79 -2.50
N VAL A 206 6.45 -13.83 -2.13
CA VAL A 206 7.16 -15.03 -1.69
C VAL A 206 7.89 -14.73 -0.38
N SER A 207 8.37 -15.79 0.27
CA SER A 207 9.29 -15.65 1.40
C SER A 207 10.71 -15.43 0.87
N LYS A 208 11.28 -14.27 1.18
CA LYS A 208 12.66 -13.88 0.90
C LYS A 208 13.65 -14.86 1.51
N ALA A 209 13.44 -15.24 2.76
CA ALA A 209 14.30 -16.20 3.45
C ALA A 209 14.34 -17.54 2.71
N GLN A 210 13.18 -18.03 2.25
CA GLN A 210 13.14 -19.24 1.42
C GLN A 210 13.82 -19.02 0.08
N ALA A 211 13.48 -17.95 -0.64
CA ALA A 211 14.05 -17.66 -1.94
C ALA A 211 15.59 -17.57 -1.90
N MET A 212 16.16 -16.97 -0.85
CA MET A 212 17.60 -16.87 -0.66
C MET A 212 18.28 -18.18 -0.24
N SER A 213 17.52 -19.15 0.27
CA SER A 213 18.03 -20.47 0.65
C SER A 213 17.98 -21.51 -0.48
N LEU A 214 17.29 -21.21 -1.58
CA LEU A 214 17.16 -22.12 -2.71
C LEU A 214 18.39 -22.07 -3.61
N ASP A 215 18.74 -23.22 -4.18
CA ASP A 215 19.65 -23.29 -5.31
C ASP A 215 18.89 -22.95 -6.59
N TRP A 216 19.38 -21.95 -7.31
CA TRP A 216 18.82 -21.43 -8.57
C TRP A 216 19.69 -21.79 -9.77
N SER A 217 20.59 -22.77 -9.63
CA SER A 217 21.49 -23.23 -10.69
C SER A 217 20.77 -23.73 -11.94
N ASP A 218 19.50 -24.11 -11.83
CA ASP A 218 18.62 -24.51 -12.94
C ASP A 218 18.23 -23.35 -13.87
N ILE A 219 18.43 -22.09 -13.47
CA ILE A 219 18.18 -20.94 -14.34
C ILE A 219 19.24 -20.94 -15.45
N PRO A 220 18.84 -21.00 -16.74
CA PRO A 220 19.79 -20.92 -17.84
C PRO A 220 20.62 -19.65 -17.72
N LYS A 221 21.95 -19.81 -17.65
CA LYS A 221 22.85 -18.66 -17.71
C LYS A 221 22.81 -18.12 -19.13
N PHE A 222 22.00 -17.08 -19.35
CA PHE A 222 22.02 -16.30 -20.56
C PHE A 222 23.34 -15.54 -20.60
N ARG A 223 24.38 -16.21 -21.11
CA ARG A 223 25.66 -15.57 -21.43
C ARG A 223 25.33 -14.46 -22.42
N ALA A 224 25.75 -13.23 -22.16
CA ALA A 224 25.67 -12.11 -23.10
C ALA A 224 26.28 -12.54 -24.45
N LYS A 225 25.44 -13.10 -25.32
CA LYS A 225 25.73 -13.45 -26.70
C LYS A 225 24.81 -12.60 -27.55
N ASN A 226 25.17 -11.32 -27.63
CA ASN A 226 24.61 -10.34 -28.57
C ASN A 226 24.93 -10.67 -30.05
N GLU A 227 25.30 -11.89 -30.42
CA GLU A 227 25.80 -12.17 -31.78
C GLU A 227 25.04 -13.25 -32.56
N VAL A 228 24.22 -14.11 -31.94
CA VAL A 228 23.63 -15.24 -32.69
C VAL A 228 22.16 -14.99 -33.07
N TYR A 229 21.38 -14.27 -32.26
CA TYR A 229 19.95 -14.07 -32.55
C TYR A 229 19.65 -12.98 -33.60
N PHE A 230 20.61 -12.10 -33.91
CA PHE A 230 20.50 -11.11 -34.99
C PHE A 230 21.13 -11.55 -36.33
N ALA A 231 21.68 -12.77 -36.39
CA ALA A 231 22.09 -13.38 -37.64
C ALA A 231 20.89 -14.08 -38.32
N ASP A 232 20.15 -14.92 -37.57
CA ASP A 232 19.03 -15.71 -38.12
C ASP A 232 17.82 -14.86 -38.57
N ARG A 233 17.66 -13.63 -38.05
CA ARG A 233 16.57 -12.73 -38.48
C ARG A 233 16.90 -11.92 -39.73
N ARG A 234 18.17 -11.58 -39.97
CA ARG A 234 18.59 -10.85 -41.18
C ARG A 234 18.57 -11.74 -42.42
N ASP A 235 18.77 -13.05 -42.25
CA ASP A 235 18.72 -13.99 -43.37
C ASP A 235 17.27 -14.27 -43.84
N ARG A 236 16.25 -14.01 -42.99
CA ARG A 236 14.83 -14.19 -43.38
C ARG A 236 14.16 -12.93 -43.94
N GLU A 237 14.70 -11.75 -43.64
CA GLU A 237 14.17 -10.48 -44.17
C GLU A 237 14.89 -10.04 -45.47
N GLY A 238 15.84 -10.85 -45.97
CA GLY A 238 16.54 -10.63 -47.24
C GLY A 238 16.06 -11.50 -48.41
N GLU A 239 15.04 -12.34 -48.22
CA GLU A 239 14.46 -13.23 -49.25
C GLU A 239 13.02 -12.85 -49.67
N GLU A 240 12.52 -11.67 -49.29
CA GLU A 240 11.26 -11.10 -49.81
C GLU A 240 11.48 -9.91 -50.75
#